data_AF-O06849-F1
#
_entry.id   AF-O06849-F1
#
_cell.length_a   1.000
_cell.length_b   1.000
_cell.length_c   1.000
_cell.angle_alpha   90.00
_cell.angle_beta   90.00
_cell.angle_gamma   90.00
#
_symmetry.space_group_name_H-M   'P 1'
#
loop_
_entity.id
_entity.type
_entity.pdbx_description
1 polymer ?
#
loop_
_entity_poly.entity_id
_entity_poly.type
_entity_poly.pdbx_seq_one_letter_code
_entity_poly.pdbx_strand_id
1 'polypeptide(L)'
;MSRQRRVTLLLYPFGAGARTVNLFFASLILSWVGLPVLSPAWSVLGGMMLGIPASHLFAGHIVRLMERAETRLDRLDRICGGACGLLRIAPAAGAARRARAADRPSGPRLYFALYGTVSLLVLAWVIVAAGRAPYVELWPQTPAPRWVPNVTSPIFWTLVVLGIRLPWPWTLGGQRAARFDPDRPGFAAVTRHPLLIALMLWSFAHLFPNGDLAHVILFGSFFGLSLAAIPMFDARARRALPHCEAWDAFRATSIFSLRPLLNPEWLKQGEDHLIPRLLAIVAFWATALALHPILLGVSPLPH
;
A
#
# COMPACT_ATOMS: atom_id res chain seq x y z
N MET A 1 -24.76 -0.84 -28.57
CA MET A 1 -23.67 -0.15 -27.82
C MET A 1 -22.57 -1.14 -27.46
N SER A 2 -21.30 -0.82 -27.70
CA SER A 2 -20.18 -1.69 -27.30
C SER A 2 -20.05 -1.77 -25.76
N ARG A 3 -19.51 -2.89 -25.25
CA ARG A 3 -19.22 -3.09 -23.81
C ARG A 3 -18.38 -1.95 -23.25
N GLN A 4 -17.38 -1.50 -24.00
CA GLN A 4 -16.56 -0.34 -23.66
C GLN A 4 -17.35 0.96 -23.54
N ARG A 5 -18.32 1.24 -24.43
CA ARG A 5 -19.16 2.45 -24.32
C ARG A 5 -20.05 2.43 -23.08
N ARG A 6 -20.60 1.26 -22.70
CA ARG A 6 -21.39 1.12 -21.46
C ARG A 6 -20.54 1.39 -20.21
N VAL A 7 -19.35 0.80 -20.14
CA VAL A 7 -18.42 1.02 -19.03
C VAL A 7 -17.92 2.48 -19.00
N THR A 8 -17.70 3.10 -20.17
CA THR A 8 -17.30 4.52 -20.27
C THR A 8 -18.37 5.44 -19.67
N LEU A 9 -19.66 5.22 -20.01
CA LEU A 9 -20.75 6.01 -19.46
C LEU A 9 -20.89 5.82 -17.95
N LEU A 10 -20.74 4.58 -17.47
CA LEU A 10 -20.77 4.28 -16.03
C LEU A 10 -19.63 4.99 -15.27
N LEU A 11 -18.44 5.07 -15.86
CA LEU A 11 -17.25 5.66 -15.25
C LEU A 11 -17.11 7.17 -15.49
N TYR A 12 -17.91 7.75 -16.38
CA TYR A 12 -17.85 9.17 -16.71
C TYR A 12 -17.96 10.11 -15.49
N PRO A 13 -18.93 9.98 -14.57
CA PRO A 13 -19.02 10.90 -13.43
C PRO A 13 -17.77 10.88 -12.54
N PHE A 14 -17.18 9.70 -12.35
CA PHE A 14 -15.93 9.54 -11.58
C PHE A 14 -14.73 10.13 -12.33
N GLY A 15 -14.61 9.89 -13.63
CA GLY A 15 -13.53 10.46 -14.44
C GLY A 15 -13.62 11.98 -14.53
N ALA A 16 -14.83 12.53 -14.70
CA ALA A 16 -15.06 13.96 -14.67
C ALA A 16 -14.64 14.58 -13.32
N GLY A 17 -15.07 13.98 -12.20
CA GLY A 17 -14.67 14.43 -10.86
C GLY A 17 -13.15 14.39 -10.64
N ALA A 18 -12.49 13.30 -11.03
CA ALA A 18 -11.04 13.19 -10.94
C ALA A 18 -10.31 14.25 -11.79
N ARG A 19 -10.79 14.53 -13.01
CA ARG A 19 -10.22 15.58 -13.87
C ARG A 19 -10.47 16.98 -13.32
N THR A 20 -11.62 17.23 -12.71
CA THR A 20 -11.92 18.49 -12.01
C THR A 20 -10.88 18.77 -10.92
N VAL A 21 -10.68 17.79 -10.03
CA VAL A 21 -9.73 17.91 -8.91
C VAL A 21 -8.30 18.09 -9.44
N ASN A 22 -7.91 17.29 -10.43
CA ASN A 22 -6.57 17.39 -11.03
C ASN A 22 -6.32 18.73 -11.73
N LEU A 23 -7.32 19.30 -12.40
CA LEU A 23 -7.20 20.62 -13.04
C LEU A 23 -7.06 21.74 -12.01
N PHE A 24 -7.85 21.69 -10.94
CA PHE A 24 -7.77 22.66 -9.86
C PHE A 24 -6.38 22.64 -9.21
N PHE A 25 -5.89 21.46 -8.81
CA PHE A 25 -4.55 21.32 -8.24
C PHE A 25 -3.45 21.70 -9.22
N ALA A 26 -3.58 21.33 -10.50
CA ALA A 26 -2.61 21.76 -11.52
C ALA A 26 -2.54 23.29 -11.61
N SER A 27 -3.67 23.99 -11.50
CA SER A 27 -3.68 25.45 -11.51
C SER A 27 -3.02 26.10 -10.29
N LEU A 28 -3.11 25.45 -9.11
CA LEU A 28 -2.40 25.90 -7.91
C LEU A 28 -0.88 25.73 -8.02
N ILE A 29 -0.43 24.67 -8.71
CA ILE A 29 1.00 24.45 -8.97
C ILE A 29 1.50 25.45 -10.02
N LEU A 30 0.71 25.65 -11.08
CA LEU A 30 1.05 26.57 -12.17
C LEU A 30 1.04 28.04 -11.73
N SER A 31 0.35 28.39 -10.64
CA SER A 31 0.43 29.75 -10.10
C SER A 31 1.81 30.10 -9.55
N TRP A 32 2.66 29.12 -9.24
CA TRP A 32 4.05 29.36 -8.84
C TRP A 32 4.92 29.89 -9.99
N VAL A 33 4.49 29.70 -11.24
CA VAL A 33 5.13 30.27 -12.44
C VAL A 33 4.36 31.47 -13.01
N GLY A 34 3.47 32.06 -12.21
CA GLY A 34 2.73 33.29 -12.56
C GLY A 34 1.44 33.07 -13.35
N LEU A 35 0.97 31.82 -13.51
CA LEU A 35 -0.31 31.54 -14.17
C LEU A 35 -1.51 31.75 -13.23
N PRO A 36 -2.69 32.12 -13.75
CA PRO A 36 -3.87 32.33 -12.93
C PRO A 36 -4.39 31.01 -12.34
N VAL A 37 -4.84 31.05 -11.09
CA VAL A 37 -5.52 29.92 -10.43
C VAL A 37 -6.90 29.75 -11.03
N LEU A 38 -7.25 28.53 -11.43
CA LEU A 38 -8.57 28.23 -11.97
C LEU A 38 -9.61 28.30 -10.84
N SER A 39 -10.73 28.95 -11.11
CA SER A 39 -11.87 28.91 -10.19
C SER A 39 -12.44 27.48 -10.10
N PRO A 40 -13.15 27.14 -9.02
CA PRO A 40 -13.85 25.86 -8.91
C PRO A 40 -14.79 25.61 -10.10
N ALA A 41 -15.49 26.65 -10.58
CA ALA A 41 -16.40 26.55 -11.72
C ALA A 41 -15.66 26.19 -13.03
N TRP A 42 -14.52 26.83 -13.30
CA TRP A 42 -13.71 26.52 -14.48
C TRP A 42 -13.04 25.15 -14.39
N SER A 43 -12.68 24.72 -13.18
CA SER A 43 -12.15 23.39 -12.93
C SER A 43 -13.20 22.31 -13.18
N VAL A 44 -14.44 22.53 -12.77
CA VAL A 44 -15.57 21.62 -13.02
C VAL A 44 -15.86 21.51 -14.51
N LEU A 45 -15.93 22.64 -15.23
CA LEU A 45 -16.17 22.65 -16.68
C LEU A 45 -15.06 21.92 -17.44
N GLY A 46 -13.79 22.22 -17.13
CA GLY A 46 -12.65 21.52 -17.72
C GLY A 46 -12.64 20.03 -17.36
N GLY A 47 -13.04 19.69 -16.13
CA GLY A 47 -13.13 18.32 -15.65
C GLY A 47 -14.19 17.50 -16.38
N MET A 48 -15.38 18.08 -16.62
CA MET A 48 -16.42 17.47 -17.44
C MET A 48 -15.93 17.17 -18.86
N MET A 49 -15.26 18.14 -19.49
CA MET A 49 -14.78 17.99 -20.86
C MET A 49 -13.64 16.95 -20.97
N LEU A 50 -12.65 17.02 -20.08
CA LEU A 50 -11.52 16.07 -20.06
C LEU A 50 -11.90 14.71 -19.47
N GLY A 51 -13.01 14.62 -18.74
CA GLY A 51 -13.54 13.39 -18.16
C GLY A 51 -13.93 12.38 -19.25
N ILE A 52 -14.41 12.85 -20.41
CA ILE A 52 -14.82 11.99 -21.53
C ILE A 52 -13.64 11.15 -22.06
N PRO A 53 -12.53 11.74 -22.55
CA PRO A 53 -11.40 10.96 -23.04
C PRO A 53 -10.72 10.16 -21.92
N ALA A 54 -10.65 10.70 -20.70
CA ALA A 54 -10.07 10.00 -19.56
C ALA A 54 -10.87 8.72 -19.21
N SER A 55 -12.19 8.83 -19.08
CA SER A 55 -13.06 7.69 -18.80
C SER A 55 -13.07 6.68 -19.94
N HIS A 56 -12.98 7.12 -21.20
CA HIS A 56 -12.94 6.22 -22.34
C HIS A 56 -11.65 5.38 -22.39
N LEU A 57 -10.49 6.01 -22.14
CA LEU A 57 -9.20 5.32 -22.07
C LEU A 57 -9.17 4.31 -20.92
N PHE A 58 -9.67 4.71 -19.76
CA PHE A 58 -9.71 3.88 -18.56
C PHE A 58 -10.71 2.71 -18.70
N ALA A 59 -11.91 2.98 -19.23
CA ALA A 59 -12.89 1.94 -19.56
C ALA A 59 -12.34 0.93 -20.56
N GLY A 60 -11.61 1.39 -21.59
CA GLY A 60 -10.93 0.50 -22.53
C GLY A 60 -9.88 -0.39 -21.85
N HIS A 61 -9.14 0.15 -20.86
CA HIS A 61 -8.22 -0.66 -20.06
C HIS A 61 -8.96 -1.72 -19.23
N ILE A 62 -10.05 -1.34 -18.54
CA ILE A 62 -10.85 -2.27 -17.74
C ILE A 62 -11.46 -3.37 -18.60
N VAL A 63 -12.06 -3.03 -19.74
CA VAL A 63 -12.66 -4.04 -20.63
C VAL A 63 -11.59 -5.01 -21.14
N ARG A 64 -10.41 -4.53 -21.52
CA ARG A 64 -9.28 -5.41 -21.87
C ARG A 64 -8.84 -6.31 -20.71
N LEU A 65 -8.90 -5.84 -19.47
CA LEU A 65 -8.60 -6.65 -18.30
C LEU A 65 -9.68 -7.72 -18.04
N MET A 66 -10.95 -7.36 -18.22
CA MET A 66 -12.08 -8.28 -18.07
C MET A 66 -12.03 -9.38 -19.14
N GLU A 67 -11.80 -9.03 -20.40
CA GLU A 67 -11.65 -9.99 -21.50
C GLU A 67 -10.49 -10.97 -21.24
N ARG A 68 -9.34 -10.47 -20.73
CA ARG A 68 -8.20 -11.31 -20.33
C ARG A 68 -8.51 -12.20 -19.12
N ALA A 69 -9.39 -11.77 -18.22
CA ALA A 69 -9.81 -12.55 -17.07
C ALA A 69 -10.78 -13.65 -17.48
N GLU A 70 -11.78 -13.33 -18.31
CA GLU A 70 -12.75 -14.30 -18.88
C GLU A 70 -12.02 -15.39 -19.65
N THR A 71 -11.11 -15.04 -20.57
CA THR A 71 -10.31 -16.06 -21.30
C THR A 71 -9.41 -16.89 -20.39
N ARG A 72 -8.95 -16.34 -19.26
CA ARG A 72 -8.15 -17.09 -18.27
C ARG A 72 -9.03 -18.03 -17.45
N LEU A 73 -10.24 -17.62 -17.09
CA LEU A 73 -11.22 -18.45 -16.39
C LEU A 73 -11.66 -19.63 -17.28
N ASP A 74 -11.99 -19.38 -18.56
CA ASP A 74 -12.32 -20.45 -19.53
C ASP A 74 -11.16 -21.43 -19.76
N ARG A 75 -9.92 -20.96 -19.62
CA ARG A 75 -8.73 -21.82 -19.71
C ARG A 75 -8.57 -22.65 -18.44
N LEU A 76 -8.86 -22.09 -17.28
CA LEU A 76 -8.79 -22.79 -16.00
C LEU A 76 -9.89 -23.83 -15.86
N ASP A 77 -11.13 -23.54 -16.28
CA ASP A 77 -12.22 -24.54 -16.29
C ASP A 77 -11.90 -25.74 -17.18
N ARG A 78 -11.23 -25.53 -18.32
CA ARG A 78 -10.76 -26.63 -19.19
C ARG A 78 -9.64 -27.46 -18.56
N ILE A 79 -8.77 -26.85 -17.77
CA ILE A 79 -7.66 -27.55 -17.10
C ILE A 79 -8.15 -28.28 -15.85
N CYS A 80 -8.98 -27.63 -15.04
CA CYS A 80 -9.54 -28.20 -13.81
C CYS A 80 -10.63 -29.24 -14.10
N GLY A 81 -11.42 -29.08 -15.17
CA GLY A 81 -12.43 -30.04 -15.60
C GLY A 81 -11.89 -31.34 -16.20
N GLY A 82 -10.60 -31.37 -16.60
CA GLY A 82 -9.98 -32.56 -17.22
C GLY A 82 -8.77 -33.15 -16.50
N ALA A 83 -8.12 -32.43 -15.57
CA ALA A 83 -6.80 -32.83 -15.09
C ALA A 83 -6.54 -32.52 -13.61
N CYS A 84 -7.53 -32.73 -12.73
CA CYS A 84 -7.24 -32.84 -11.29
C CYS A 84 -6.66 -34.21 -10.89
N GLY A 85 -6.57 -35.16 -11.85
CA GLY A 85 -6.12 -36.54 -11.59
C GLY A 85 -4.64 -36.83 -11.82
N LEU A 86 -3.99 -36.31 -12.87
CA LEU A 86 -2.64 -36.74 -13.24
C LEU A 86 -1.92 -35.69 -14.09
N LEU A 87 -1.14 -34.81 -13.46
CA LEU A 87 0.11 -34.32 -14.08
C LEU A 87 1.05 -33.73 -13.03
N ARG A 88 1.72 -34.61 -12.28
CA ARG A 88 3.13 -34.36 -11.96
C ARG A 88 3.92 -34.64 -13.25
N ILE A 89 5.00 -33.89 -13.45
CA ILE A 89 6.06 -34.00 -14.49
C ILE A 89 5.99 -32.93 -15.62
N ALA A 90 6.67 -31.80 -15.32
CA ALA A 90 7.65 -31.06 -16.15
C ALA A 90 7.19 -30.14 -17.33
N PRO A 91 8.04 -29.18 -17.80
CA PRO A 91 9.39 -28.81 -17.32
C PRO A 91 9.63 -27.31 -17.02
N ALA A 92 10.75 -27.08 -16.34
CA ALA A 92 11.45 -25.85 -16.00
C ALA A 92 11.91 -24.95 -17.19
N ALA A 93 11.17 -24.92 -18.31
CA ALA A 93 11.55 -24.14 -19.50
C ALA A 93 11.16 -22.64 -19.40
N GLY A 94 10.16 -22.30 -18.58
CA GLY A 94 9.72 -20.91 -18.38
C GLY A 94 10.65 -20.07 -17.51
N ALA A 95 11.41 -20.70 -16.62
CA ALA A 95 12.33 -20.04 -15.70
C ALA A 95 13.59 -19.49 -16.43
N ALA A 96 14.14 -20.27 -17.36
CA ALA A 96 15.32 -19.89 -18.14
C ALA A 96 15.06 -18.69 -19.08
N ARG A 97 13.83 -18.54 -19.61
CA ARG A 97 13.47 -17.42 -20.48
C ARG A 97 13.25 -16.10 -19.72
N ARG A 98 12.88 -16.17 -18.44
CA ARG A 98 12.83 -14.99 -17.55
C ARG A 98 14.21 -14.60 -17.02
N ALA A 99 15.10 -15.56 -16.80
CA ALA A 99 16.49 -15.30 -16.42
C ALA A 99 17.27 -14.51 -17.49
N ARG A 100 17.04 -14.79 -18.78
CA ARG A 100 17.66 -14.02 -19.89
C ARG A 100 17.06 -12.62 -20.13
N ALA A 101 15.90 -12.31 -19.55
CA ALA A 101 15.31 -10.98 -19.60
C ALA A 101 15.78 -10.07 -18.44
N ALA A 102 16.54 -10.60 -17.49
CA ALA A 102 17.10 -9.88 -16.35
C ALA A 102 18.33 -9.03 -16.71
N ASP A 103 18.83 -9.12 -17.95
CA ASP A 103 20.06 -8.45 -18.39
C ASP A 103 19.81 -7.11 -19.11
N ARG A 104 18.66 -6.46 -18.84
CA ARG A 104 18.48 -5.04 -19.18
C ARG A 104 18.63 -4.18 -17.92
N PRO A 105 19.66 -3.33 -17.84
CA PRO A 105 19.85 -2.48 -16.68
C PRO A 105 18.81 -1.35 -16.67
N SER A 106 18.41 -0.95 -15.46
CA SER A 106 17.81 0.35 -15.06
C SER A 106 16.28 0.61 -15.12
N GLY A 107 15.47 -0.05 -15.95
CA GLY A 107 14.04 0.33 -16.10
C GLY A 107 13.14 0.19 -14.83
N PRO A 108 13.10 -0.98 -14.17
CA PRO A 108 12.22 -1.18 -13.01
C PRO A 108 12.69 -0.43 -11.75
N ARG A 109 14.01 -0.34 -11.53
CA ARG A 109 14.57 0.27 -10.30
C ARG A 109 14.38 1.78 -10.29
N LEU A 110 14.61 2.45 -11.42
CA LEU A 110 14.39 3.90 -11.55
C LEU A 110 12.92 4.26 -11.37
N TYR A 111 12.01 3.50 -11.99
CA TYR A 111 10.57 3.70 -11.80
C TYR A 111 10.18 3.63 -10.32
N PHE A 112 10.65 2.62 -9.59
CA PHE A 112 10.32 2.49 -8.16
C PHE A 112 11.00 3.56 -7.29
N ALA A 113 12.21 3.99 -7.64
CA ALA A 113 12.89 5.09 -6.97
C ALA A 113 12.10 6.40 -7.16
N LEU A 114 11.77 6.75 -8.40
CA LEU A 114 10.98 7.94 -8.72
C LEU A 114 9.61 7.90 -8.06
N TYR A 115 8.90 6.79 -8.17
CA TYR A 115 7.59 6.61 -7.51
C TYR A 115 7.70 6.79 -6.00
N GLY A 116 8.72 6.20 -5.37
CA GLY A 116 8.99 6.34 -3.93
C GLY A 116 9.28 7.78 -3.55
N THR A 117 10.17 8.46 -4.29
CA THR A 117 10.50 9.88 -4.07
C THR A 117 9.27 10.76 -4.20
N VAL A 118 8.50 10.63 -5.28
CA VAL A 118 7.27 11.41 -5.48
C VAL A 118 6.27 11.13 -4.36
N SER A 119 6.09 9.87 -3.95
CA SER A 119 5.20 9.51 -2.85
C SER A 119 5.63 10.14 -1.52
N LEU A 120 6.93 10.19 -1.24
CA LEU A 120 7.48 10.85 -0.04
C LEU A 120 7.32 12.37 -0.09
N LEU A 121 7.54 12.99 -1.25
CA LEU A 121 7.32 14.42 -1.44
C LEU A 121 5.84 14.80 -1.27
N VAL A 122 4.93 14.02 -1.84
CA VAL A 122 3.48 14.21 -1.67
C VAL A 122 3.10 14.00 -0.21
N LEU A 123 3.61 12.98 0.47
CA LEU A 123 3.37 12.76 1.89
C LEU A 123 3.85 13.95 2.74
N ALA A 124 5.08 14.40 2.53
CA ALA A 124 5.64 15.56 3.22
C ALA A 124 4.80 16.83 2.97
N TRP A 125 4.40 17.05 1.72
CA TRP A 125 3.53 18.16 1.35
C TRP A 125 2.18 18.11 2.06
N VAL A 126 1.53 16.94 2.10
CA VAL A 126 0.24 16.76 2.80
C VAL A 126 0.38 17.00 4.30
N ILE A 127 1.46 16.53 4.94
CA ILE A 127 1.73 16.77 6.36
C ILE A 127 1.89 18.28 6.62
N VAL A 128 2.69 18.97 5.80
CA VAL A 128 2.88 20.44 5.91
C VAL A 128 1.57 21.19 5.64
N ALA A 129 0.77 20.74 4.68
CA ALA A 129 -0.53 21.33 4.37
C ALA A 129 -1.53 21.18 5.53
N ALA A 130 -1.57 20.00 6.16
CA ALA A 130 -2.39 19.77 7.35
C ALA A 130 -1.96 20.67 8.52
N GLY A 131 -0.66 20.83 8.75
CA GLY A 131 -0.13 21.72 9.79
C GLY A 131 -0.36 23.22 9.54
N ARG A 132 -0.65 23.63 8.30
CA ARG A 132 -0.97 25.02 7.92
C ARG A 132 -2.47 25.28 7.75
N ALA A 133 -3.31 24.26 7.85
CA ALA A 133 -4.75 24.41 7.71
C ALA A 133 -5.33 25.23 8.88
N PRO A 134 -6.44 25.97 8.68
CA PRO A 134 -7.12 26.65 9.77
C PRO A 134 -7.47 25.65 10.88
N TYR A 135 -7.04 25.97 12.11
CA TYR A 135 -7.30 25.12 13.27
C TYR A 135 -8.79 25.13 13.61
N VAL A 136 -9.41 23.96 13.49
CA VAL A 136 -10.79 23.71 13.93
C VAL A 136 -10.71 22.59 14.95
N GLU A 137 -10.89 22.94 16.22
CA GLU A 137 -10.85 21.99 17.32
C GLU A 137 -12.07 21.06 17.29
N LEU A 138 -11.81 19.78 17.48
CA LEU A 138 -12.80 18.73 17.73
C LEU A 138 -12.70 18.22 19.18
N TRP A 139 -11.47 18.11 19.71
CA TRP A 139 -11.21 17.85 21.13
C TRP A 139 -9.86 18.43 21.58
N PRO A 140 -9.69 18.73 22.88
CA PRO A 140 -8.49 19.39 23.37
C PRO A 140 -7.25 18.49 23.32
N GLN A 141 -6.10 19.11 23.01
CA GLN A 141 -4.80 18.45 23.12
C GLN A 141 -4.31 18.43 24.56
N THR A 142 -4.58 17.35 25.28
CA THR A 142 -4.06 17.13 26.64
C THR A 142 -2.83 16.19 26.62
N PRO A 143 -2.01 16.16 27.69
CA PRO A 143 -0.87 15.24 27.76
C PRO A 143 -1.27 13.76 27.75
N ALA A 144 -2.46 13.40 28.27
CA ALA A 144 -2.87 12.01 28.44
C ALA A 144 -2.99 11.23 27.11
N PRO A 145 -3.68 11.74 26.06
CA PRO A 145 -3.71 11.11 24.73
C PRO A 145 -2.34 10.89 24.07
N ARG A 146 -1.30 11.64 24.45
CA ARG A 146 0.06 11.45 23.92
C ARG A 146 0.68 10.12 24.35
N TRP A 147 0.15 9.47 25.39
CA TRP A 147 0.56 8.12 25.74
C TRP A 147 0.17 7.08 24.68
N VAL A 148 -0.88 7.32 23.88
CA VAL A 148 -1.37 6.31 22.91
C VAL A 148 -0.32 5.98 21.83
N PRO A 149 0.29 6.97 21.13
CA PRO A 149 1.42 6.70 20.24
C PRO A 149 2.65 6.09 20.94
N ASN A 150 2.92 6.48 22.19
CA ASN A 150 4.07 5.98 22.94
C ASN A 150 3.92 4.50 23.33
N VAL A 151 2.75 4.09 23.81
CA VAL A 151 2.44 2.68 24.17
C VAL A 151 2.38 1.79 22.93
N THR A 152 1.88 2.31 21.80
CA THR A 152 1.79 1.55 20.55
C THR A 152 3.11 1.52 19.76
N SER A 153 4.07 2.40 20.07
CA SER A 153 5.35 2.51 19.37
C SER A 153 6.17 1.22 19.31
N PRO A 154 6.35 0.44 20.41
CA PRO A 154 7.09 -0.83 20.33
C PRO A 154 6.51 -1.80 19.31
N ILE A 155 5.18 -1.88 19.22
CA ILE A 155 4.48 -2.73 18.25
C ILE A 155 4.68 -2.17 16.84
N PHE A 156 4.48 -0.86 16.66
CA PHE A 156 4.68 -0.19 15.38
C PHE A 156 6.09 -0.43 14.81
N TRP A 157 7.14 -0.18 15.59
CA TRP A 157 8.53 -0.33 15.12
C TRP A 157 8.90 -1.79 14.86
N THR A 158 8.35 -2.72 15.65
CA THR A 158 8.48 -4.16 15.37
C THR A 158 7.89 -4.51 14.02
N LEU A 159 6.67 -4.04 13.72
CA LEU A 159 6.02 -4.25 12.42
C LEU A 159 6.80 -3.60 11.27
N VAL A 160 7.35 -2.39 11.48
CA VAL A 160 8.17 -1.70 10.47
C VAL A 160 9.42 -2.51 10.12
N VAL A 161 10.21 -2.89 11.13
CA VAL A 161 11.48 -3.60 10.91
C VAL A 161 11.25 -4.99 10.34
N LEU A 162 10.30 -5.74 10.87
CA LEU A 162 10.00 -7.10 10.40
C LEU A 162 9.23 -7.13 9.08
N GLY A 163 8.63 -6.01 8.68
CA GLY A 163 7.95 -5.85 7.40
C GLY A 163 8.86 -5.46 6.24
N ILE A 164 10.05 -4.95 6.52
CA ILE A 164 11.05 -4.64 5.48
C ILE A 164 11.64 -5.95 4.96
N ARG A 165 11.64 -6.11 3.63
CA ARG A 165 12.10 -7.31 2.94
C ARG A 165 11.38 -8.57 3.45
N LEU A 166 10.08 -8.46 3.71
CA LEU A 166 9.26 -9.61 4.07
C LEU A 166 9.28 -10.66 2.94
N PRO A 167 9.42 -11.97 3.24
CA PRO A 167 9.27 -13.04 2.26
C PRO A 167 7.78 -13.21 1.92
N TRP A 168 7.13 -12.15 1.45
CA TRP A 168 5.76 -12.12 0.94
C TRP A 168 5.68 -11.01 -0.11
N PRO A 169 5.81 -11.32 -1.41
CA PRO A 169 5.97 -10.32 -2.47
C PRO A 169 4.77 -9.38 -2.67
N TRP A 170 3.58 -9.79 -2.23
CA TRP A 170 2.32 -9.09 -2.45
C TRP A 170 1.91 -8.19 -1.29
N THR A 171 2.85 -7.53 -0.63
CA THR A 171 2.57 -6.50 0.36
C THR A 171 3.56 -5.34 0.26
N LEU A 172 3.28 -4.26 0.98
CA LEU A 172 4.23 -3.17 1.17
C LEU A 172 5.41 -3.68 2.00
N GLY A 173 6.64 -3.46 1.51
CA GLY A 173 7.87 -3.96 2.14
C GLY A 173 8.28 -5.37 1.70
N GLY A 174 7.44 -6.07 0.94
CA GLY A 174 7.70 -7.42 0.43
C GLY A 174 8.83 -7.50 -0.61
N GLN A 175 9.60 -8.59 -0.58
CA GLN A 175 10.64 -8.87 -1.59
C GLN A 175 10.01 -9.30 -2.92
N ARG A 176 9.89 -8.37 -3.88
CA ARG A 176 9.19 -8.63 -5.16
C ARG A 176 9.82 -9.71 -6.05
N ALA A 177 11.11 -9.99 -5.90
CA ALA A 177 11.84 -10.97 -6.70
C ALA A 177 11.92 -12.36 -6.03
N ALA A 178 11.54 -12.47 -4.75
CA ALA A 178 11.60 -13.73 -4.03
C ALA A 178 10.42 -14.63 -4.41
N ARG A 179 10.67 -15.94 -4.55
CA ARG A 179 9.60 -16.93 -4.55
C ARG A 179 9.15 -17.15 -3.10
N PHE A 180 7.85 -17.19 -2.87
CA PHE A 180 7.31 -17.51 -1.55
C PHE A 180 7.50 -19.00 -1.26
N ASP A 181 8.04 -19.32 -0.09
CA ASP A 181 8.19 -20.68 0.43
C ASP A 181 7.26 -20.85 1.66
N PRO A 182 6.18 -21.65 1.55
CA PRO A 182 5.25 -21.88 2.65
C PRO A 182 5.88 -22.53 3.90
N ASP A 183 6.98 -23.26 3.77
CA ASP A 183 7.65 -23.93 4.90
C ASP A 183 8.55 -22.96 5.68
N ARG A 184 8.90 -21.83 5.07
CA ARG A 184 9.71 -20.75 5.67
C ARG A 184 9.01 -19.39 5.50
N PRO A 185 7.81 -19.20 6.07
CA PRO A 185 7.01 -17.99 5.89
C PRO A 185 7.62 -16.75 6.57
N GLY A 186 8.62 -16.93 7.44
CA GLY A 186 9.21 -15.85 8.22
C GLY A 186 8.14 -15.11 9.03
N PHE A 187 8.24 -13.77 9.08
CA PHE A 187 7.26 -12.95 9.81
C PHE A 187 5.86 -12.93 9.15
N ALA A 188 5.72 -13.39 7.91
CA ALA A 188 4.41 -13.48 7.24
C ALA A 188 3.47 -14.50 7.92
N ALA A 189 4.02 -15.44 8.70
CA ALA A 189 3.24 -16.33 9.57
C ALA A 189 2.47 -15.57 10.66
N VAL A 190 3.11 -14.54 11.25
CA VAL A 190 2.52 -13.67 12.27
C VAL A 190 1.63 -12.61 11.64
N THR A 191 2.12 -11.96 10.58
CA THR A 191 1.33 -11.05 9.76
C THR A 191 1.91 -10.90 8.36
N ARG A 192 1.08 -11.09 7.34
CA ARG A 192 1.44 -10.90 5.92
C ARG A 192 1.37 -9.45 5.45
N HIS A 193 0.85 -8.54 6.28
CA HIS A 193 0.75 -7.11 5.96
C HIS A 193 1.32 -6.19 7.05
N PRO A 194 2.55 -6.43 7.54
CA PRO A 194 3.09 -5.73 8.70
C PRO A 194 3.15 -4.20 8.50
N LEU A 195 3.60 -3.72 7.34
CA LEU A 195 3.67 -2.27 7.09
C LEU A 195 2.31 -1.61 6.91
N LEU A 196 1.30 -2.32 6.39
CA LEU A 196 -0.06 -1.79 6.32
C LEU A 196 -0.67 -1.74 7.74
N ILE A 197 -0.49 -2.79 8.54
CA ILE A 197 -0.93 -2.79 9.95
C ILE A 197 -0.17 -1.73 10.75
N ALA A 198 1.12 -1.49 10.48
CA ALA A 198 1.88 -0.41 11.08
C ALA A 198 1.28 0.96 10.72
N LEU A 199 0.98 1.21 9.44
CA LEU A 199 0.31 2.44 8.99
C LEU A 199 -1.07 2.61 9.65
N MET A 200 -1.84 1.53 9.77
CA MET A 200 -3.15 1.51 10.43
C MET A 200 -3.03 1.83 11.92
N LEU A 201 -2.10 1.17 12.63
CA LEU A 201 -1.86 1.39 14.05
C LEU A 201 -1.35 2.83 14.32
N TRP A 202 -0.40 3.29 13.52
CA TRP A 202 0.14 4.64 13.61
C TRP A 202 -0.94 5.69 13.39
N SER A 203 -1.68 5.60 12.28
CA SER A 203 -2.72 6.58 11.98
C SER A 203 -3.83 6.59 13.02
N PHE A 204 -4.28 5.42 13.48
CA PHE A 204 -5.27 5.33 14.55
C PHE A 204 -4.76 5.94 15.86
N ALA A 205 -3.53 5.59 16.28
CA ALA A 205 -2.94 6.11 17.52
C ALA A 205 -2.77 7.64 17.49
N HIS A 206 -2.52 8.22 16.31
CA HIS A 206 -2.33 9.66 16.17
C HIS A 206 -3.64 10.45 16.12
N LEU A 207 -4.81 9.82 15.96
CA LEU A 207 -6.08 10.54 16.14
C LEU A 207 -6.17 11.12 17.55
N PHE A 208 -5.86 10.31 18.57
CA PHE A 208 -6.04 10.69 19.98
C PHE A 208 -5.37 12.02 20.38
N PRO A 209 -4.05 12.23 20.17
CA PRO A 209 -3.40 13.48 20.52
C PRO A 209 -3.68 14.64 19.54
N ASN A 210 -4.19 14.37 18.33
CA ASN A 210 -4.42 15.39 17.29
C ASN A 210 -5.92 15.62 17.09
N GLY A 211 -6.49 16.44 17.97
CA GLY A 211 -7.92 16.71 18.02
C GLY A 211 -8.44 17.81 17.13
N ASP A 212 -7.76 18.13 16.03
CA ASP A 212 -8.26 19.09 15.04
C ASP A 212 -8.72 18.41 13.74
N LEU A 213 -9.62 19.10 13.03
CA LEU A 213 -10.25 18.56 11.83
C LEU A 213 -9.26 18.12 10.74
N ALA A 214 -8.18 18.88 10.51
CA ALA A 214 -7.24 18.61 9.44
C ALA A 214 -6.46 17.30 9.71
N HIS A 215 -5.98 17.12 10.93
CA HIS A 215 -5.29 15.89 11.32
C HIS A 215 -6.23 14.69 11.40
N VAL A 216 -7.48 14.88 11.84
CA VAL A 216 -8.49 13.81 11.81
C VAL A 216 -8.77 13.33 10.40
N ILE A 217 -8.91 14.24 9.43
CA ILE A 217 -9.06 13.87 8.01
C ILE A 217 -7.81 13.15 7.51
N LEU A 218 -6.61 13.66 7.81
CA LEU A 218 -5.35 13.08 7.37
C LEU A 218 -5.14 11.65 7.89
N PHE A 219 -5.16 11.48 9.21
CA PHE A 219 -4.95 10.19 9.84
C PHE A 219 -6.11 9.24 9.57
N GLY A 220 -7.36 9.73 9.59
CA GLY A 220 -8.54 8.95 9.22
C GLY A 220 -8.45 8.40 7.79
N SER A 221 -7.95 9.19 6.85
CA SER A 221 -7.74 8.76 5.47
C SER A 221 -6.68 7.67 5.35
N PHE A 222 -5.54 7.80 6.07
CA PHE A 222 -4.51 6.75 6.08
C PHE A 222 -4.99 5.46 6.75
N PHE A 223 -5.78 5.58 7.82
CA PHE A 223 -6.40 4.45 8.49
C PHE A 223 -7.34 3.70 7.53
N GLY A 224 -8.26 4.42 6.89
CA GLY A 224 -9.19 3.87 5.90
C GLY A 224 -8.49 3.27 4.68
N LEU A 225 -7.45 3.94 4.16
CA LEU A 225 -6.62 3.43 3.08
C LEU A 225 -5.97 2.10 3.46
N SER A 226 -5.44 1.99 4.68
CA SER A 226 -4.78 0.77 5.13
C SER A 226 -5.77 -0.40 5.25
N LEU A 227 -6.96 -0.14 5.83
CA LEU A 227 -8.04 -1.12 5.90
C LEU A 227 -8.46 -1.61 4.51
N ALA A 228 -8.59 -0.72 3.53
CA ALA A 228 -8.93 -1.08 2.16
C ALA A 228 -7.77 -1.80 1.43
N ALA A 229 -6.52 -1.43 1.72
CA ALA A 229 -5.35 -2.01 1.08
C ALA A 229 -5.18 -3.49 1.41
N ILE A 230 -5.37 -3.90 2.67
CA ILE A 230 -5.18 -5.30 3.10
C ILE A 230 -5.93 -6.32 2.18
N PRO A 231 -7.26 -6.25 2.01
CA PRO A 231 -7.98 -7.18 1.13
C PRO A 231 -7.61 -7.00 -0.34
N MET A 232 -7.25 -5.79 -0.79
CA MET A 232 -6.80 -5.55 -2.17
C MET A 232 -5.48 -6.28 -2.48
N PHE A 233 -4.53 -6.24 -1.56
CA PHE A 233 -3.24 -6.92 -1.70
C PHE A 233 -3.40 -8.45 -1.58
N ASP A 234 -4.27 -8.94 -0.69
CA ASP A 234 -4.64 -10.36 -0.63
C ASP A 234 -5.28 -10.83 -1.94
N ALA A 235 -6.23 -10.08 -2.50
CA ALA A 235 -6.85 -10.40 -3.78
C ALA A 235 -5.82 -10.42 -4.92
N ARG A 236 -4.84 -9.51 -4.89
CA ARG A 236 -3.71 -9.49 -5.82
C ARG A 236 -2.84 -10.75 -5.70
N ALA A 237 -2.54 -11.19 -4.48
CA ALA A 237 -1.75 -12.41 -4.23
C ALA A 237 -2.47 -13.65 -4.78
N ARG A 238 -3.76 -13.80 -4.48
CA ARG A 238 -4.59 -14.92 -4.98
C ARG A 238 -4.66 -14.99 -6.51
N ARG A 239 -4.65 -13.84 -7.19
CA ARG A 239 -4.65 -13.77 -8.67
C ARG A 239 -3.28 -14.06 -9.30
N ALA A 240 -2.21 -13.89 -8.53
CA ALA A 240 -0.85 -14.07 -9.01
C ALA A 240 -0.39 -15.53 -8.95
N LEU A 241 -0.92 -16.31 -8.00
CA LEU A 241 -0.55 -17.70 -7.75
C LEU A 241 -1.53 -18.69 -8.40
N PRO A 242 -1.06 -19.89 -8.82
CA PRO A 242 -1.93 -21.05 -9.08
C PRO A 242 -2.78 -21.38 -7.85
N HIS A 243 -3.96 -21.98 -8.04
CA HIS A 243 -4.92 -22.20 -6.96
C HIS A 243 -4.34 -22.96 -5.76
N CYS A 244 -3.68 -24.10 -5.99
CA CYS A 244 -3.09 -24.91 -4.92
C CYS A 244 -1.95 -24.17 -4.18
N GLU A 245 -1.06 -23.50 -4.92
CA GLU A 245 0.02 -22.70 -4.31
C GLU A 245 -0.54 -21.53 -3.49
N ALA A 246 -1.65 -20.92 -3.93
CA ALA A 246 -2.34 -19.88 -3.17
C ALA A 246 -2.93 -20.46 -1.87
N TRP A 247 -3.52 -21.65 -1.90
CA TRP A 247 -4.01 -22.31 -0.68
C TRP A 247 -2.89 -22.54 0.34
N ASP A 248 -1.77 -23.12 -0.08
CA ASP A 248 -0.63 -23.36 0.82
C ASP A 248 -0.06 -22.05 1.37
N ALA A 249 0.10 -21.05 0.51
CA ALA A 249 0.64 -19.75 0.90
C ALA A 249 -0.24 -19.00 1.91
N PHE A 250 -1.57 -19.06 1.75
CA PHE A 250 -2.51 -18.44 2.68
C PHE A 250 -2.76 -19.26 3.95
N ARG A 251 -2.42 -20.56 3.98
CA ARG A 251 -2.39 -21.37 5.21
C ARG A 251 -1.14 -21.10 6.04
N ALA A 252 -0.01 -20.89 5.38
CA ALA A 252 1.27 -20.59 6.03
C ALA A 252 1.38 -19.15 6.56
N THR A 253 0.44 -18.26 6.20
CA THR A 253 0.45 -16.84 6.55
C THR A 253 -0.86 -16.40 7.19
N SER A 254 -0.85 -15.29 7.92
CA SER A 254 -2.05 -14.75 8.57
C SER A 254 -2.16 -13.24 8.41
N ILE A 255 -3.35 -12.66 8.57
CA ILE A 255 -3.46 -11.19 8.69
C ILE A 255 -2.82 -10.78 10.01
N PHE A 256 -3.16 -11.50 11.08
CA PHE A 256 -2.58 -11.37 12.40
C PHE A 256 -2.75 -12.69 13.16
N SER A 257 -1.67 -13.25 13.71
CA SER A 257 -1.69 -14.44 14.55
C SER A 257 -0.45 -14.49 15.44
N LEU A 258 -0.64 -14.72 16.74
CA LEU A 258 0.46 -14.94 17.68
C LEU A 258 0.86 -16.41 17.81
N ARG A 259 0.13 -17.33 17.17
CA ARG A 259 0.40 -18.78 17.24
C ARG A 259 1.84 -19.16 16.84
N PRO A 260 2.46 -18.56 15.81
CA PRO A 260 3.84 -18.91 15.44
C PRO A 260 4.88 -18.65 16.54
N LEU A 261 4.60 -17.71 17.47
CA LEU A 261 5.50 -17.42 18.60
C LEU A 261 5.60 -18.59 19.58
N LEU A 262 4.68 -19.56 19.52
CA LEU A 262 4.68 -20.77 20.32
C LEU A 262 5.40 -21.94 19.64
N ASN A 263 5.85 -21.79 18.38
CA ASN A 263 6.51 -22.84 17.62
C ASN A 263 8.06 -22.69 17.70
N PRO A 264 8.78 -23.61 18.36
CA PRO A 264 10.23 -23.54 18.49
C PRO A 264 10.98 -23.61 17.15
N GLU A 265 10.46 -24.37 16.18
CA GLU A 265 11.10 -24.49 14.87
C GLU A 265 11.04 -23.17 14.10
N TRP A 266 9.91 -22.48 14.15
CA TRP A 266 9.75 -21.16 13.54
C TRP A 266 10.66 -20.12 14.19
N LEU A 267 10.81 -20.16 15.53
CA LEU A 267 11.72 -19.27 16.24
C LEU A 267 13.19 -19.48 15.83
N LYS A 268 13.63 -20.73 15.72
CA LYS A 268 14.98 -21.08 15.26
C LYS A 268 15.25 -20.57 13.83
N GLN A 269 14.26 -20.59 12.94
CA GLN A 269 14.44 -20.06 11.58
C GLN A 269 14.80 -18.57 11.52
N GLY A 270 14.55 -17.80 12.60
CA GLY A 270 14.76 -16.35 12.65
C GLY A 270 15.86 -15.88 13.61
N GLU A 271 16.56 -16.80 14.29
CA GLU A 271 17.46 -16.48 15.41
C GLU A 271 18.68 -15.64 14.98
N ASP A 272 19.29 -15.97 13.84
CA ASP A 272 20.47 -15.29 13.28
C ASP A 272 20.26 -13.78 13.05
N HIS A 273 19.00 -13.37 12.88
CA HIS A 273 18.64 -11.98 12.61
C HIS A 273 18.00 -11.27 13.79
N LEU A 274 17.87 -11.92 14.95
CA LEU A 274 17.18 -11.35 16.10
C LEU A 274 17.87 -10.07 16.61
N ILE A 275 19.16 -10.16 16.93
CA ILE A 275 19.95 -9.02 17.43
C ILE A 275 19.93 -7.84 16.46
N PRO A 276 20.28 -7.97 15.16
CA PRO A 276 20.25 -6.84 14.25
C PRO A 276 18.86 -6.25 14.07
N ARG A 277 17.79 -7.05 14.17
CA ARG A 277 16.40 -6.54 14.15
C ARG A 277 16.07 -5.74 15.41
N LEU A 278 16.44 -6.23 16.59
CA LEU A 278 16.24 -5.49 17.85
C LEU A 278 17.00 -4.15 17.84
N LEU A 279 18.25 -4.17 17.40
CA LEU A 279 19.05 -2.95 17.23
C LEU A 279 18.39 -1.98 16.23
N ALA A 280 17.89 -2.48 15.11
CA ALA A 280 17.18 -1.64 14.14
C ALA A 280 15.87 -1.07 14.70
N ILE A 281 15.10 -1.83 15.47
CA ILE A 281 13.87 -1.36 16.13
C ILE A 281 14.19 -0.19 17.06
N VAL A 282 15.19 -0.35 17.94
CA VAL A 282 15.61 0.68 18.88
C VAL A 282 16.16 1.90 18.13
N ALA A 283 17.00 1.69 17.11
CA ALA A 283 17.59 2.78 16.34
C ALA A 283 16.54 3.60 15.59
N PHE A 284 15.58 2.95 14.91
CA PHE A 284 14.51 3.66 14.21
C PHE A 284 13.59 4.39 15.18
N TRP A 285 13.23 3.78 16.31
CA TRP A 285 12.44 4.43 17.35
C TRP A 285 13.14 5.67 17.91
N ALA A 286 14.41 5.55 18.31
CA ALA A 286 15.20 6.66 18.85
C ALA A 286 15.37 7.78 17.82
N THR A 287 15.62 7.42 16.55
CA THR A 287 15.73 8.39 15.45
C THR A 287 14.43 9.15 15.24
N ALA A 288 13.29 8.45 15.23
CA ALA A 288 11.99 9.08 15.08
C ALA A 288 11.66 9.99 16.26
N LEU A 289 11.97 9.56 17.49
CA LEU A 289 11.79 10.36 18.70
C LEU A 289 12.60 11.66 18.64
N ALA A 290 13.86 11.59 18.19
CA ALA A 290 14.74 12.75 18.05
C ALA A 290 14.31 13.70 16.91
N LEU A 291 13.85 13.14 15.79
CA LEU A 291 13.44 13.92 14.62
C LEU A 291 12.04 14.53 14.74
N HIS A 292 11.16 13.95 15.56
CA HIS A 292 9.78 14.43 15.72
C HIS A 292 9.68 15.93 16.06
N PRO A 293 10.37 16.47 17.09
CA PRO A 293 10.32 17.91 17.36
C PRO A 293 10.96 18.77 16.26
N ILE A 294 11.97 18.24 15.55
CA ILE A 294 12.67 18.97 14.48
C ILE A 294 11.79 19.09 13.23
N LEU A 295 11.12 18.00 12.86
CA LEU A 295 10.33 17.92 11.63
C LEU A 295 8.89 18.44 11.81
N LEU A 296 8.31 18.23 12.98
CA LEU A 296 6.89 18.54 13.25
C LEU A 296 6.70 19.71 14.21
N GLY A 297 7.77 20.21 14.84
CA GLY A 297 7.69 21.34 15.76
C GLY A 297 6.99 21.04 17.09
N VAL A 298 6.69 19.77 17.37
CA VAL A 298 5.93 19.32 18.56
C VAL A 298 6.65 18.20 19.31
N SER A 299 6.53 18.20 20.64
CA SER A 299 7.08 17.11 21.47
C SER A 299 6.25 15.83 21.33
N PRO A 300 6.87 14.68 21.04
CA PRO A 300 6.18 13.39 21.05
C PRO A 300 5.96 12.83 22.47
N LEU A 301 6.59 13.43 23.49
CA LEU A 301 6.58 12.91 24.85
C LEU A 301 5.40 13.48 25.67
N PRO A 302 4.86 12.72 26.63
CA PRO A 302 3.65 13.07 27.37
C PRO A 302 3.88 14.04 28.55
N HIS A 303 4.83 14.97 28.42
CA HIS A 303 5.16 15.98 29.44
C HIS A 303 4.94 17.41 28.95
#